data_AF-A0A7V4MUE9-F1
#
_entry.id   AF-A0A7V4MUE9-F1
#
_cell.length_a   1.000
_cell.length_b   1.000
_cell.length_c   1.000
_cell.angle_alpha   90.00
_cell.angle_beta   90.00
_cell.angle_gamma   90.00
#
_symmetry.space_group_name_H-M   'P 1'
#
loop_
_entity.id
_entity.type
_entity.pdbx_description
1 polymer ?
#
loop_
_entity_poly.entity_id
_entity_poly.type
_entity_poly.pdbx_seq_one_letter_code
_entity_poly.pdbx_strand_id
1 'polypeptide(L)'
;MSPHSNAGATRRKRNSWKPCWPRSRRRAGWLPHITIAELDLHDSLYRNTTYIVAVMFFFGSTVFVLSELVTRIVQRLRQREERIRQLLEARSTFVRVATHELRAPLAAGLSLMKNIQQGYAGELTEQQAALIARVVNRLEGLRILIDDLLTLARSREATTAHAPLEAESVRANLLRILEREAP
;
A
#
# COMPACT_ATOMS: atom_id res chain seq x y z
N MET A 1 1.55 96.94 -24.30
CA MET A 1 2.99 96.94 -23.98
C MET A 1 3.28 95.70 -23.14
N SER A 2 3.93 94.70 -23.72
CA SER A 2 4.43 93.52 -23.01
C SER A 2 5.56 93.94 -22.04
N PRO A 3 5.94 93.09 -21.08
CA PRO A 3 7.08 92.22 -21.39
C PRO A 3 6.99 90.80 -20.81
N HIS A 4 7.68 89.90 -21.52
CA HIS A 4 8.08 88.57 -21.08
C HIS A 4 9.01 88.63 -19.87
N SER A 5 8.97 87.61 -19.01
CA SER A 5 10.16 87.11 -18.33
C SER A 5 9.99 85.65 -17.91
N ASN A 6 11.05 84.89 -18.17
CA ASN A 6 11.19 83.45 -18.09
C ASN A 6 11.93 83.11 -16.78
N ALA A 7 11.48 82.11 -16.02
CA ALA A 7 12.29 81.55 -14.93
C ALA A 7 11.87 80.10 -14.64
N GLY A 8 12.72 79.16 -15.07
CA GLY A 8 12.65 77.77 -14.66
C GLY A 8 12.96 77.64 -13.17
N ALA A 9 12.14 76.87 -12.46
CA ALA A 9 12.45 76.37 -11.13
C ALA A 9 11.94 74.93 -11.01
N THR A 10 12.88 74.00 -11.01
CA THR A 10 12.67 72.59 -10.70
C THR A 10 12.20 72.45 -9.24
N ARG A 11 10.98 71.93 -9.02
CA ARG A 11 10.55 71.52 -7.68
C ARG A 11 9.72 70.25 -7.70
N ARG A 12 10.43 69.15 -7.51
CA ARG A 12 9.95 67.86 -6.99
C ARG A 12 8.97 68.09 -5.83
N LYS A 13 7.73 67.56 -5.89
CA LYS A 13 7.05 66.92 -4.75
C LYS A 13 5.59 66.49 -5.01
N ARG A 14 5.39 65.20 -4.72
CA ARG A 14 4.33 64.61 -3.88
C ARG A 14 3.01 64.28 -4.59
N ASN A 15 2.97 63.06 -5.12
CA ASN A 15 1.78 62.32 -5.53
C ASN A 15 0.68 62.44 -4.47
N SER A 16 -0.48 62.93 -4.88
CA SER A 16 -1.68 63.12 -4.08
C SER A 16 -2.47 61.81 -3.97
N TRP A 17 -2.02 60.90 -3.13
CA TRP A 17 -2.85 59.77 -2.68
C TRP A 17 -3.45 60.15 -1.33
N LYS A 18 -4.66 60.73 -1.35
CA LYS A 18 -5.48 60.92 -0.16
C LYS A 18 -6.36 59.66 -0.03
N PRO A 19 -6.19 58.82 1.00
CA PRO A 19 -7.11 57.72 1.24
C PRO A 19 -8.39 58.28 1.86
N CYS A 20 -9.51 58.12 1.15
CA CYS A 20 -10.85 58.49 1.59
C CYS A 20 -11.36 57.40 2.56
N TRP A 21 -11.07 57.54 3.86
CA TRP A 21 -11.72 56.72 4.89
C TRP A 21 -12.60 57.62 5.77
N PRO A 22 -13.88 57.26 5.97
CA PRO A 22 -14.74 58.01 6.88
C PRO A 22 -14.27 57.80 8.31
N ARG A 23 -14.09 58.92 9.00
CA ARG A 23 -13.54 58.99 10.35
C ARG A 23 -14.64 58.75 11.38
N SER A 24 -15.08 57.50 11.57
CA SER A 24 -15.96 57.13 12.69
C SER A 24 -15.15 56.51 13.83
N ARG A 25 -14.91 57.32 14.87
CA ARG A 25 -14.51 56.84 16.19
C ARG A 25 -15.73 56.18 16.86
N ARG A 26 -15.66 54.88 17.15
CA ARG A 26 -16.06 54.27 18.44
C ARG A 26 -15.61 52.80 18.49
N ARG A 27 -15.21 52.36 19.68
CA ARG A 27 -14.38 51.20 19.98
C ARG A 27 -15.24 49.97 20.32
N ALA A 28 -14.85 48.79 19.83
CA ALA A 28 -14.83 47.46 20.48
C ALA A 28 -15.10 46.34 19.45
N GLY A 29 -14.10 45.48 19.21
CA GLY A 29 -14.15 44.34 18.28
C GLY A 29 -13.15 44.49 17.13
N TRP A 30 -12.13 43.61 17.06
CA TRP A 30 -10.96 43.75 16.19
C TRP A 30 -11.14 43.30 14.72
N LEU A 31 -12.37 43.09 14.25
CA LEU A 31 -12.64 42.92 12.82
C LEU A 31 -13.88 43.72 12.39
N PRO A 32 -13.80 44.56 11.33
CA PRO A 32 -14.96 45.21 10.75
C PRO A 32 -15.86 44.15 10.07
N HIS A 33 -17.03 43.89 10.63
CA HIS A 33 -18.06 43.10 9.96
C HIS A 33 -18.78 44.01 8.98
N ILE A 34 -18.49 43.82 7.70
CA ILE A 34 -19.17 44.51 6.61
C ILE A 34 -20.44 43.70 6.34
N THR A 35 -21.61 44.25 6.63
CA THR A 35 -22.88 43.64 6.23
C THR A 35 -23.04 43.85 4.73
N ILE A 36 -22.86 42.79 3.94
CA ILE A 36 -23.03 42.83 2.49
C ILE A 36 -24.54 42.93 2.22
N ALA A 37 -25.05 44.13 1.96
CA ALA A 37 -26.48 44.41 1.83
C ALA A 37 -27.17 43.68 0.64
N GLU A 38 -26.40 43.15 -0.32
CA GLU A 38 -26.91 42.37 -1.47
C GLU A 38 -27.16 40.89 -1.15
N LEU A 39 -26.64 40.41 -0.02
CA LEU A 39 -26.98 39.09 0.52
C LEU A 39 -27.87 39.39 1.73
N ASP A 40 -29.19 39.28 1.57
CA ASP A 40 -30.22 39.60 2.60
C ASP A 40 -30.17 38.62 3.80
N LEU A 41 -28.98 38.47 4.39
CA LEU A 41 -28.73 37.76 5.63
C LEU A 41 -29.27 38.65 6.75
N HIS A 42 -30.53 38.43 7.11
CA HIS A 42 -31.18 39.11 8.23
C HIS A 42 -30.29 39.09 9.48
N ASP A 43 -29.88 40.28 9.92
CA ASP A 43 -29.14 40.55 11.17
C ASP A 43 -29.85 39.98 12.42
N SER A 44 -31.16 39.69 12.33
CA SER A 44 -31.91 39.01 13.40
C SER A 44 -31.63 37.51 13.50
N LEU A 45 -31.16 36.87 12.43
CA LEU A 45 -30.99 35.41 12.36
C LEU A 45 -29.76 34.96 13.15
N TYR A 46 -28.64 35.67 13.02
CA TYR A 46 -27.41 35.40 13.79
C TYR A 46 -27.49 35.90 15.24
N ARG A 47 -28.35 36.87 15.53
CA ARG A 47 -28.60 37.31 16.91
C ARG A 47 -29.46 36.31 17.70
N ASN A 48 -30.21 35.43 17.01
CA ASN A 48 -31.00 34.39 17.63
C ASN A 48 -30.10 33.23 18.09
N THR A 49 -29.93 33.10 19.41
CA THR A 49 -29.12 32.04 20.04
C THR A 49 -29.53 30.63 19.57
N THR A 50 -30.83 30.42 19.32
CA THR A 50 -31.36 29.13 18.86
C THR A 50 -30.78 28.71 17.50
N TYR A 51 -30.58 29.68 16.59
CA TYR A 51 -30.01 29.41 15.27
C TYR A 51 -28.55 28.98 15.36
N ILE A 52 -27.73 29.71 16.13
CA ILE A 52 -26.32 29.38 16.32
C ILE A 52 -26.16 27.97 16.92
N VAL A 53 -26.95 27.64 17.94
CA VAL A 53 -26.92 26.32 18.59
C VAL A 53 -27.30 25.22 17.60
N ALA A 54 -28.34 25.42 16.79
CA ALA A 54 -28.76 24.43 15.79
C ALA A 54 -27.66 24.19 14.72
N VAL A 55 -27.01 25.26 14.25
CA VAL A 55 -25.92 25.16 13.28
C VAL A 55 -24.70 24.46 13.90
N MET A 56 -24.29 24.84 15.10
CA MET A 56 -23.19 24.17 15.81
C MET A 56 -23.49 22.69 16.07
N PHE A 57 -24.73 22.36 16.43
CA PHE A 57 -25.17 20.98 16.61
C PHE A 57 -25.15 20.20 15.29
N PHE A 58 -25.64 20.79 14.20
CA PHE A 58 -25.60 20.16 12.88
C PHE A 58 -24.17 19.84 12.43
N PHE A 59 -23.24 20.81 12.53
CA PHE A 59 -21.83 20.57 12.18
C PHE A 59 -21.16 19.61 13.15
N GLY A 60 -21.38 19.74 14.45
CA GLY A 60 -20.82 18.87 15.47
C GLY A 60 -21.26 17.42 15.31
N SER A 61 -22.55 17.19 15.09
CA SER A 61 -23.11 15.85 14.81
C SER A 61 -22.58 15.29 13.48
N THR A 62 -22.42 16.11 12.44
CA THR A 62 -21.84 15.69 11.16
C THR A 62 -20.40 15.20 11.35
N VAL A 63 -19.55 15.98 12.06
CA VAL A 63 -18.16 15.61 12.36
C VAL A 63 -18.12 14.35 13.22
N PHE A 64 -19.00 14.25 14.21
CA PHE A 64 -19.08 13.08 15.09
C PHE A 64 -19.43 11.80 14.30
N VAL A 65 -20.47 11.86 13.46
CA VAL A 65 -20.88 10.74 12.60
C VAL A 65 -19.77 10.37 11.62
N LEU A 66 -19.10 11.35 11.00
CA LEU A 66 -17.99 11.11 10.09
C LEU A 66 -16.82 10.42 10.82
N SER A 67 -16.46 10.87 12.02
CA SER A 67 -15.40 10.29 12.84
C SER A 67 -15.69 8.82 13.18
N GLU A 68 -16.92 8.51 13.59
CA GLU A 68 -17.37 7.15 13.86
C GLU A 68 -17.29 6.25 12.62
N LEU A 69 -17.73 6.75 11.47
CA LEU A 69 -17.67 5.99 10.21
C LEU A 69 -16.23 5.70 9.79
N VAL A 70 -15.35 6.71 9.84
CA VAL A 70 -13.92 6.55 9.53
C VAL A 70 -13.30 5.51 10.45
N THR A 71 -13.56 5.58 11.75
CA THR A 71 -13.04 4.62 12.73
C THR A 71 -13.48 3.19 12.39
N ARG A 72 -14.76 2.99 12.06
CA ARG A 72 -15.30 1.69 11.67
C ARG A 72 -14.70 1.16 10.37
N ILE A 73 -14.52 2.01 9.36
CA ILE A 73 -13.90 1.62 8.09
C ILE A 73 -12.46 1.19 8.33
N VAL A 74 -11.67 1.97 9.07
CA VAL A 74 -10.28 1.65 9.40
C VAL A 74 -10.19 0.34 10.18
N GLN A 75 -11.07 0.12 11.17
CA GLN A 75 -11.11 -1.15 11.90
C GLN A 75 -11.45 -2.34 10.99
N ARG A 76 -12.42 -2.20 10.08
CA ARG A 76 -12.77 -3.26 9.12
C ARG A 76 -11.61 -3.55 8.15
N LEU A 77 -10.89 -2.52 7.70
CA LEU A 77 -9.71 -2.69 6.86
C LEU A 77 -8.63 -3.47 7.60
N ARG A 78 -8.28 -3.07 8.82
CA ARG A 78 -7.30 -3.77 9.67
C ARG A 78 -7.69 -5.22 9.95
N GLN A 79 -8.96 -5.48 10.26
CA GLN A 79 -9.45 -6.85 10.48
C GLN A 79 -9.35 -7.72 9.23
N ARG A 80 -9.62 -7.17 8.04
CA ARG A 80 -9.49 -7.91 6.78
C ARG A 80 -8.03 -8.17 6.45
N GLU A 81 -7.17 -7.18 6.64
CA GLU A 81 -5.73 -7.31 6.45
C GLU A 81 -5.15 -8.39 7.35
N GLU A 82 -5.48 -8.37 8.64
CA GLU A 82 -5.03 -9.39 9.60
C GLU A 82 -5.52 -10.79 9.24
N ARG A 83 -6.79 -10.94 8.81
CA ARG A 83 -7.31 -12.24 8.35
C ARG A 83 -6.58 -12.74 7.11
N ILE A 84 -6.30 -11.86 6.14
CA ILE A 84 -5.55 -12.23 4.95
C ILE A 84 -4.14 -12.67 5.35
N ARG A 85 -3.49 -11.93 6.24
CA ARG A 85 -2.16 -12.27 6.76
C ARG A 85 -2.15 -13.65 7.42
N GLN A 86 -3.09 -13.92 8.33
CA GLN A 86 -3.21 -15.21 9.01
C GLN A 86 -3.45 -16.36 8.03
N LEU A 87 -4.30 -16.16 7.02
CA LEU A 87 -4.53 -17.16 5.97
C LEU A 87 -3.28 -17.42 5.12
N LEU A 88 -2.50 -16.39 4.81
CA LEU A 88 -1.23 -16.53 4.08
C LEU A 88 -0.20 -17.29 4.91
N GLU A 89 -0.05 -16.96 6.21
CA GLU A 89 0.87 -17.66 7.11
C GLU A 89 0.48 -19.15 7.29
N ALA A 90 -0.81 -19.43 7.46
CA ALA A 90 -1.34 -20.79 7.55
C ALA A 90 -1.13 -21.58 6.25
N ARG A 91 -1.37 -20.95 5.09
CA ARG A 91 -1.13 -21.56 3.78
C ARG A 91 0.34 -21.90 3.59
N SER A 92 1.25 -20.98 3.90
CA SER A 92 2.69 -21.20 3.75
C SER A 92 3.18 -22.36 4.60
N THR A 93 2.71 -22.41 5.85
CA THR A 93 2.99 -23.52 6.79
C THR A 93 2.47 -24.84 6.25
N PHE A 94 1.22 -24.87 5.78
CA PHE A 94 0.61 -26.07 5.18
C PHE A 94 1.41 -26.57 3.97
N VAL A 95 1.76 -25.69 3.02
CA VAL A 95 2.54 -26.06 1.83
C VAL A 95 3.89 -26.62 2.22
N ARG A 96 4.58 -26.02 3.19
CA ARG A 96 5.86 -26.49 3.69
C ARG A 96 5.75 -27.88 4.33
N VAL A 97 4.78 -28.08 5.22
CA VAL A 97 4.55 -29.37 5.87
C VAL A 97 4.17 -30.44 4.85
N ALA A 98 3.19 -30.16 3.98
CA ALA A 98 2.77 -31.08 2.93
C ALA A 98 3.94 -31.50 2.02
N THR A 99 4.86 -30.58 1.70
CA THR A 99 6.07 -30.92 0.93
C THR A 99 6.90 -32.00 1.63
N HIS A 100 7.14 -31.82 2.93
CA HIS A 100 7.98 -32.73 3.70
C HIS A 100 7.31 -34.10 3.84
N GLU A 101 6.03 -34.11 4.21
CA GLU A 101 5.23 -35.31 4.42
C GLU A 101 4.99 -36.10 3.13
N LEU A 102 4.95 -35.45 1.96
CA LEU A 102 4.82 -36.15 0.67
C LEU A 102 6.17 -36.61 0.10
N ARG A 103 7.26 -35.86 0.33
CA ARG A 103 8.59 -36.22 -0.18
C ARG A 103 9.13 -37.49 0.47
N ALA A 104 8.93 -37.65 1.78
CA ALA A 104 9.40 -38.82 2.53
C ALA A 104 8.87 -40.16 1.99
N PRO A 105 7.54 -40.38 1.85
CA PRO A 105 7.00 -41.64 1.34
C PRO A 105 7.34 -41.87 -0.14
N LEU A 106 7.42 -40.82 -0.97
CA LEU A 106 7.85 -40.97 -2.37
C LEU A 106 9.32 -41.37 -2.49
N ALA A 107 10.20 -40.77 -1.69
CA ALA A 107 11.61 -41.14 -1.65
C ALA A 107 11.79 -42.57 -1.15
N ALA A 108 11.04 -42.99 -0.12
CA ALA A 108 11.04 -44.36 0.37
C ALA A 108 10.56 -45.34 -0.71
N GLY A 109 9.44 -45.06 -1.39
CA GLY A 109 8.92 -45.90 -2.47
C GLY A 109 9.88 -46.02 -3.64
N LEU A 110 10.51 -44.92 -4.07
CA LEU A 110 11.56 -44.94 -5.09
C LEU A 110 12.77 -45.75 -4.67
N SER A 111 13.22 -45.61 -3.42
CA SER A 111 14.35 -46.37 -2.89
C SER A 111 14.04 -47.87 -2.87
N LEU A 112 12.84 -48.27 -2.43
CA LEU A 112 12.42 -49.67 -2.44
C LEU A 112 12.41 -50.23 -3.87
N MET A 113 11.85 -49.51 -4.84
CA MET A 113 11.82 -49.94 -6.23
C MET A 113 13.23 -50.03 -6.84
N LYS A 114 14.11 -49.06 -6.54
CA LYS A 114 15.51 -49.07 -7.00
C LYS A 114 16.29 -50.23 -6.39
N ASN A 115 16.08 -50.55 -5.11
CA ASN A 115 16.72 -51.70 -4.47
C ASN A 115 16.31 -53.02 -5.15
N ILE A 116 15.03 -53.18 -5.48
CA ILE A 116 14.57 -54.36 -6.23
C ILE A 116 15.22 -54.39 -7.61
N GLN A 117 15.27 -53.26 -8.32
CA GLN A 117 15.89 -53.14 -9.65
C GLN A 117 17.40 -53.42 -9.64
N GLN A 118 18.09 -53.12 -8.53
CA GLN A 118 19.52 -53.39 -8.32
C GLN A 118 19.79 -54.85 -7.89
N GLY A 119 18.76 -55.69 -7.78
CA GLY A 119 18.90 -57.12 -7.46
C GLY A 119 18.99 -57.43 -5.96
N TYR A 120 18.78 -56.46 -5.07
CA TYR A 120 18.79 -56.70 -3.62
C TYR A 120 17.63 -57.60 -3.13
N ALA A 121 16.62 -57.81 -3.97
CA ALA A 121 15.48 -58.70 -3.69
C ALA A 121 15.55 -60.03 -4.47
N GLY A 122 16.68 -60.34 -5.11
CA GLY A 122 16.86 -61.50 -5.98
C GLY A 122 16.84 -61.15 -7.47
N GLU A 123 17.01 -62.17 -8.31
CA GLU A 123 16.97 -62.02 -9.78
C GLU A 123 15.56 -61.71 -10.26
N LEU A 124 15.44 -60.73 -11.15
CA LEU A 124 14.18 -60.35 -11.79
C LEU A 124 14.09 -61.02 -13.16
N THR A 125 12.89 -61.49 -13.52
CA THR A 125 12.61 -61.85 -14.92
C THR A 125 12.57 -60.59 -15.79
N GLU A 126 12.79 -60.73 -17.10
CA GLU A 126 12.71 -59.59 -18.03
C GLU A 126 11.38 -58.84 -17.92
N GLN A 127 10.27 -59.57 -17.76
CA GLN A 127 8.94 -58.98 -17.61
C GLN A 127 8.80 -58.20 -16.29
N GLN A 128 9.35 -58.71 -15.18
CA GLN A 128 9.35 -58.01 -13.89
C GLN A 128 10.22 -56.75 -13.93
N ALA A 129 11.41 -56.84 -14.54
CA ALA A 129 12.30 -55.70 -14.71
C ALA A 129 11.65 -54.57 -15.52
N ALA A 130 10.96 -54.92 -16.62
CA ALA A 130 10.24 -53.94 -17.44
C ALA A 130 9.08 -53.26 -16.68
N LEU A 131 8.34 -54.02 -15.84
CA LEU A 131 7.27 -53.46 -15.02
C LEU A 131 7.80 -52.52 -13.95
N ILE A 132 8.86 -52.91 -13.23
CA ILE A 132 9.49 -52.09 -12.18
C ILE A 132 10.05 -50.81 -12.78
N ALA A 133 10.76 -50.89 -13.91
CA ALA A 133 11.27 -49.70 -14.60
C ALA A 133 10.14 -48.71 -14.95
N ARG A 134 8.97 -49.21 -15.38
CA ARG A 134 7.81 -48.37 -15.65
C ARG A 134 7.24 -47.73 -14.37
N VAL A 135 7.22 -48.45 -13.24
CA VAL A 135 6.80 -47.90 -11.94
C VAL A 135 7.77 -46.81 -11.46
N VAL A 136 9.08 -47.05 -11.54
CA VAL A 136 10.11 -46.05 -11.18
C VAL A 136 9.94 -44.78 -11.98
N ASN A 137 9.79 -44.88 -13.31
CA ASN A 137 9.56 -43.71 -14.18
C ASN A 137 8.30 -42.92 -13.79
N ARG A 138 7.23 -43.61 -13.35
CA ARG A 138 5.99 -42.95 -12.90
C ARG A 138 6.16 -42.25 -11.56
N LEU A 139 6.86 -42.88 -10.62
CA LEU A 139 7.16 -42.29 -9.31
C LEU A 139 8.11 -41.09 -9.42
N GLU A 140 9.11 -41.14 -10.30
CA GLU A 140 9.98 -39.99 -10.58
C GLU A 140 9.21 -38.84 -11.22
N GLY A 141 8.33 -39.14 -12.19
CA GLY A 141 7.45 -38.13 -12.78
C GLY A 141 6.50 -37.48 -11.76
N LEU A 142 5.91 -38.27 -10.86
CA LEU A 142 5.05 -37.76 -9.79
C LEU A 142 5.82 -36.88 -8.80
N ARG A 143 7.05 -37.25 -8.46
CA ARG A 143 7.92 -36.44 -7.60
C ARG A 143 8.16 -35.05 -8.21
N ILE A 144 8.49 -34.99 -9.50
CA ILE A 144 8.72 -33.73 -10.23
C ILE A 144 7.45 -32.87 -10.24
N LEU A 145 6.31 -33.45 -10.59
CA LEU A 145 5.02 -32.75 -10.59
C LEU A 145 4.65 -32.16 -9.22
N ILE A 146 4.90 -32.90 -8.14
CA ILE A 146 4.65 -32.44 -6.78
C ILE A 146 5.63 -31.31 -6.42
N ASP A 147 6.92 -31.47 -6.70
CA ASP A 147 7.93 -30.43 -6.46
C ASP A 147 7.58 -29.14 -7.25
N ASP A 148 7.11 -29.23 -8.49
CA ASP A 148 6.68 -28.09 -9.32
C ASP A 148 5.42 -27.42 -8.78
N LEU A 149 4.39 -28.19 -8.42
CA LEU A 149 3.15 -27.68 -7.83
C LEU A 149 3.41 -26.93 -6.52
N LEU A 150 4.27 -27.48 -5.67
CA LEU A 150 4.64 -26.88 -4.40
C LEU A 150 5.52 -25.65 -4.60
N THR A 151 6.39 -25.64 -5.62
CA THR A 151 7.17 -24.46 -6.00
C THR A 151 6.27 -23.32 -6.50
N LEU A 152 5.25 -23.62 -7.31
CA LEU A 152 4.22 -22.67 -7.72
C LEU A 152 3.38 -22.16 -6.54
N ALA A 153 3.07 -23.05 -5.59
CA ALA A 153 2.32 -22.67 -4.39
C ALA A 153 3.07 -21.65 -3.53
N ARG A 154 4.41 -21.80 -3.42
CA ARG A 154 5.32 -20.88 -2.71
C ARG A 154 5.58 -19.58 -3.48
N SER A 155 5.68 -19.62 -4.81
CA SER A 155 6.00 -18.42 -5.61
C SER A 155 4.91 -17.35 -5.54
N ARG A 156 3.63 -17.76 -5.46
CA ARG A 156 2.51 -16.82 -5.24
C ARG A 156 2.59 -16.06 -3.91
N GLU A 157 3.25 -16.62 -2.90
CA GLU A 157 3.49 -15.93 -1.62
C GLU A 157 4.61 -14.88 -1.78
N ALA A 158 5.67 -15.20 -2.52
CA ALA A 158 6.75 -14.24 -2.80
C ALA A 158 6.30 -13.05 -3.67
N THR A 159 5.32 -13.24 -4.56
CA THR A 159 4.79 -12.13 -5.39
C THR A 159 3.90 -11.16 -4.61
N THR A 160 3.34 -11.58 -3.47
CA THR A 160 2.47 -10.76 -2.61
C THR A 160 3.24 -10.06 -1.49
N ALA A 161 4.40 -10.61 -1.10
CA ALA A 161 5.39 -9.90 -0.31
C ALA A 161 6.19 -8.94 -1.21
N HIS A 162 5.65 -7.74 -1.47
CA HIS A 162 6.46 -6.62 -1.94
C HIS A 162 7.42 -6.18 -0.81
N ALA A 163 8.40 -7.02 -0.48
CA ALA A 163 9.63 -6.49 0.09
C ALA A 163 10.20 -5.54 -0.97
N PRO A 164 10.57 -4.30 -0.63
CA PRO A 164 11.30 -3.47 -1.57
C PRO A 164 12.55 -4.26 -1.92
N LEU A 165 12.63 -4.71 -3.18
CA LEU A 165 13.87 -5.20 -3.74
C LEU A 165 14.78 -3.97 -3.76
N GLU A 166 15.52 -3.76 -2.66
CA GLU A 166 16.75 -2.98 -2.68
C GLU A 166 17.48 -3.49 -3.91
N ALA A 167 17.57 -2.63 -4.94
CA ALA A 167 18.17 -2.96 -6.20
C ALA A 167 19.70 -3.03 -6.03
N GLU A 168 20.17 -3.88 -5.11
CA GLU A 168 21.53 -4.35 -5.16
C GLU A 168 21.61 -5.15 -6.46
N SER A 169 22.18 -4.50 -7.48
CA SER A 169 22.04 -4.91 -8.87
C SER A 169 22.31 -6.42 -9.00
N VAL A 170 21.37 -7.15 -9.58
CA VAL A 170 21.52 -8.59 -9.87
C VAL A 170 22.86 -8.87 -10.55
N ARG A 171 23.36 -7.91 -11.34
CA ARG A 171 24.71 -7.89 -11.93
C ARG A 171 25.84 -7.91 -10.91
N ALA A 172 25.80 -7.11 -9.85
CA ALA A 172 26.82 -7.11 -8.80
C ALA A 172 26.84 -8.44 -8.03
N ASN A 173 25.68 -9.02 -7.75
CA ASN A 173 25.60 -10.33 -7.09
C ASN A 173 26.04 -11.48 -8.01
N LEU A 174 25.70 -11.43 -9.31
CA LEU A 174 26.22 -12.39 -10.30
C LEU A 174 27.74 -12.29 -10.45
N LEU A 175 28.31 -11.08 -10.50
CA LEU A 175 29.75 -10.89 -10.58
C LEU A 175 30.46 -11.42 -9.32
N ARG A 176 29.92 -11.17 -8.12
CA ARG A 176 30.46 -11.74 -6.88
C ARG A 176 30.42 -13.27 -6.85
N ILE A 177 29.38 -13.89 -7.40
CA ILE A 177 29.25 -15.35 -7.45
C ILE A 177 30.22 -15.93 -8.49
N LEU A 178 30.34 -15.30 -9.66
CA LEU A 178 31.28 -15.72 -10.70
C LEU A 178 32.75 -15.54 -10.27
N GLU A 179 33.08 -14.48 -9.53
CA GLU A 179 34.42 -14.29 -8.94
C GLU A 179 34.72 -15.31 -7.84
N ARG A 180 33.69 -15.85 -7.16
CA ARG A 180 33.85 -16.86 -6.11
C ARG A 180 34.01 -18.29 -6.64
N GLU A 181 33.48 -18.60 -7.83
CA GLU A 181 33.62 -19.91 -8.49
C GLU A 181 34.69 -19.95 -9.60
N ALA A 182 35.37 -18.83 -9.85
CA ALA A 182 36.56 -18.86 -10.70
C ALA A 182 37.70 -19.63 -9.97
N PRO A 183 38.37 -20.60 -10.62
CA PRO A 183 39.46 -21.37 -10.03
C PRO A 183 40.71 -20.54 -9.74
#